data_AF-A0A381QCZ5-F1
#
_entry.id   AF-A0A381QCZ5-F1
#
_cell.length_a   1.000
_cell.length_b   1.000
_cell.length_c   1.000
_cell.angle_alpha   90.00
_cell.angle_beta   90.00
_cell.angle_gamma   90.00
#
_symmetry.space_group_name_H-M   'P 1'
#
loop_
_entity.id
_entity.type
_entity.pdbx_description
1 polymer ?
#
loop_
_entity_poly.entity_id
_entity_poly.type
_entity_poly.pdbx_seq_one_letter_code
_entity_poly.pdbx_strand_id
1 'polypeptide(L)'
;MADAIANLFRGMGDVMRGWMLAIPMSVAKGVFIVYFLLLIYWIIKLPENEVTLSLSSGKMIKLRPYALFSLITTVVIYLVF
;
A
#
# COMPACT_ATOMS: atom_id res chain seq x y z
N MET A 1 7.88 -7.04 37.58
CA MET A 1 8.64 -6.84 36.31
C MET A 1 7.74 -7.09 35.10
N ALA A 2 7.14 -8.28 34.96
CA ALA A 2 6.22 -8.59 33.87
C ALA A 2 5.00 -7.65 33.80
N ASP A 3 4.38 -7.32 34.94
CA ASP A 3 3.22 -6.41 34.97
C ASP A 3 3.57 -4.96 34.59
N ALA A 4 4.79 -4.51 34.92
CA ALA A 4 5.26 -3.18 34.54
C ALA A 4 5.50 -3.07 33.03
N ILE A 5 6.06 -4.12 32.43
CA ILE A 5 6.25 -4.23 30.98
C ILE A 5 4.88 -4.32 30.29
N ALA A 6 3.96 -5.13 30.79
CA ALA A 6 2.61 -5.27 30.24
C ALA A 6 1.82 -3.95 30.29
N ASN A 7 1.94 -3.18 31.38
CA ASN A 7 1.28 -1.88 31.50
C ASN A 7 1.92 -0.81 30.59
N LEU A 8 3.23 -0.86 30.36
CA LEU A 8 3.91 0.02 29.39
C LEU A 8 3.40 -0.25 27.96
N PHE A 9 3.32 -1.52 27.55
CA PHE A 9 2.80 -1.90 26.24
C PHE A 9 1.32 -1.58 26.07
N ARG A 10 0.51 -1.71 27.13
CA ARG A 10 -0.88 -1.26 27.12
C ARG A 10 -0.99 0.26 26.93
N GLY A 11 -0.23 1.04 27.70
CA GLY A 11 -0.23 2.50 27.56
C GLY A 11 0.21 2.95 26.16
N MET A 12 1.23 2.30 25.59
CA MET A 12 1.67 2.57 24.21
C MET A 12 0.61 2.17 23.18
N GLY A 13 -0.08 1.04 23.38
CA GLY A 13 -1.18 0.59 22.54
C GLY A 13 -2.38 1.55 22.56
N ASP A 14 -2.73 2.08 23.73
CA ASP A 14 -3.81 3.06 23.89
C ASP A 14 -3.46 4.39 23.22
N VAL A 15 -2.20 4.83 23.29
CA VAL A 15 -1.72 5.99 22.55
C VAL A 15 -1.88 5.76 21.05
N MET A 16 -1.36 4.65 20.51
CA MET A 16 -1.50 4.31 19.08
C MET A 16 -2.96 4.26 18.64
N ARG A 17 -3.85 3.70 19.48
CA ARG A 17 -5.29 3.67 19.23
C ARG A 17 -5.89 5.08 19.21
N GLY A 18 -5.49 5.95 20.14
CA GLY A 18 -5.92 7.35 20.17
C GLY A 18 -5.55 8.09 18.89
N TRP A 19 -4.30 7.93 18.42
CA TRP A 19 -3.85 8.48 17.14
C TRP A 19 -4.65 7.92 15.96
N MET A 20 -4.90 6.62 15.92
CA MET A 20 -5.66 5.97 14.84
C MET A 20 -7.11 6.47 14.79
N LEU A 21 -7.76 6.61 15.95
CA LEU A 21 -9.14 7.11 16.04
C LEU A 21 -9.25 8.61 15.77
N ALA A 22 -8.19 9.37 15.99
CA ALA A 22 -8.14 10.80 15.69
C ALA A 22 -8.10 11.09 14.18
N ILE A 23 -7.68 10.11 13.35
CA ILE A 23 -7.65 10.27 11.90
C ILE A 23 -9.05 9.98 11.34
N PRO A 24 -9.68 10.96 10.66
CA PRO A 24 -10.95 10.71 10.00
C PRO A 24 -10.77 9.64 8.93
N MET A 25 -11.69 8.66 8.87
CA MET A 25 -11.60 7.56 7.92
C MET A 25 -11.47 8.05 6.46
N SER A 26 -12.16 9.15 6.12
CA SER A 26 -12.08 9.78 4.80
C SER A 26 -10.66 10.30 4.47
N VAL A 27 -9.95 10.85 5.47
CA VAL A 27 -8.58 11.34 5.30
C VAL A 27 -7.64 10.15 5.10
N ALA A 28 -7.77 9.09 5.89
CA ALA A 28 -6.99 7.86 5.72
C ALA A 28 -7.17 7.27 4.31
N LYS A 29 -8.42 7.16 3.83
CA LYS A 29 -8.73 6.71 2.46
C LYS A 29 -8.08 7.60 1.41
N GLY A 30 -8.15 8.92 1.57
CA GLY A 30 -7.52 9.87 0.65
C GLY A 30 -6.00 9.66 0.56
N VAL A 31 -5.33 9.50 1.69
CA VAL A 31 -3.89 9.22 1.74
C VAL A 31 -3.55 7.90 1.03
N PHE A 32 -4.33 6.84 1.24
CA PHE A 32 -4.13 5.57 0.54
C PHE A 32 -4.31 5.70 -0.98
N ILE A 33 -5.33 6.43 -1.44
CA ILE A 33 -5.56 6.66 -2.87
C ILE A 33 -4.38 7.41 -3.48
N VAL A 34 -3.91 8.49 -2.85
CA VAL A 34 -2.74 9.26 -3.32
C VAL A 34 -1.51 8.38 -3.38
N TYR A 35 -1.28 7.53 -2.38
CA TYR A 35 -0.18 6.58 -2.37
C TYR A 35 -0.21 5.64 -3.59
N PHE A 36 -1.37 5.05 -3.90
CA PHE A 36 -1.51 4.19 -5.07
C PHE A 36 -1.35 4.94 -6.40
N LEU A 37 -1.80 6.19 -6.49
CA LEU A 37 -1.57 7.04 -7.67
C LEU A 37 -0.09 7.33 -7.88
N LEU A 38 0.67 7.56 -6.81
CA LEU A 38 2.12 7.74 -6.88
C LEU A 38 2.82 6.46 -7.35
N LEU A 39 2.37 5.29 -6.88
CA LEU A 39 2.89 3.99 -7.36
C LEU A 39 2.60 3.77 -8.85
N ILE A 40 1.39 4.09 -9.30
CA ILE A 40 1.02 4.04 -10.73
C ILE A 40 1.97 4.93 -11.54
N TYR A 41 2.15 6.18 -11.12
CA TYR A 41 3.07 7.11 -11.77
C TYR A 41 4.50 6.54 -11.85
N TRP A 42 4.96 5.94 -10.75
CA TRP A 42 6.29 5.35 -10.70
C TRP A 42 6.42 4.16 -11.66
N ILE A 43 5.44 3.26 -11.71
CA ILE A 43 5.44 2.09 -12.61
C ILE A 43 5.44 2.50 -14.08
N ILE A 44 4.74 3.58 -14.43
CA ILE A 44 4.76 4.14 -15.79
C ILE A 44 6.17 4.62 -16.15
N LYS A 45 6.90 5.18 -15.18
CA LYS A 45 8.28 5.67 -15.36
C LYS A 45 9.36 4.60 -15.27
N LEU A 46 9.06 3.41 -14.76
CA LEU A 46 10.05 2.33 -14.67
C LEU A 46 10.52 1.89 -16.06
N PRO A 47 11.83 1.65 -16.25
CA PRO A 47 12.36 1.20 -17.54
C PRO A 47 11.84 -0.22 -17.86
N GLU A 48 11.69 -0.54 -19.16
CA GLU A 48 11.05 -1.80 -19.60
C GLU A 48 11.70 -3.05 -19.01
N ASN A 49 13.02 -3.03 -18.80
CA ASN A 49 13.79 -4.16 -18.25
C ASN A 49 13.41 -4.53 -16.82
N GLU A 50 12.99 -3.56 -16.00
CA GLU A 50 12.57 -3.81 -14.60
C GLU A 50 11.14 -4.33 -14.50
N VAL A 51 10.36 -4.15 -15.56
CA VAL A 51 8.97 -4.61 -15.65
C VAL A 51 8.80 -5.76 -16.64
N THR A 52 9.90 -6.40 -17.03
CA THR A 52 9.90 -7.62 -17.85
C THR A 52 10.54 -8.76 -17.09
N LEU A 53 9.82 -9.89 -16.99
CA LEU A 53 10.40 -11.14 -16.51
C LEU A 53 10.80 -12.02 -17.68
N SER A 54 12.05 -12.46 -17.68
CA SER A 54 12.53 -13.52 -18.57
C SER A 54 12.32 -14.87 -17.88
N LEU A 55 11.47 -15.72 -18.45
CA LEU A 55 11.36 -17.11 -18.01
C LEU A 55 12.49 -17.95 -18.60
N SER A 56 12.91 -18.99 -17.87
CA SER A 56 13.88 -19.99 -18.33
C SER A 56 13.47 -20.69 -19.65
N SER A 57 12.20 -20.62 -20.01
CA SER A 57 11.62 -21.07 -21.29
C SER A 57 11.89 -20.12 -22.48
N GLY A 58 12.57 -18.99 -22.28
CA GLY A 58 12.79 -17.96 -23.31
C GLY A 58 11.60 -17.01 -23.55
N LYS A 59 10.52 -17.13 -22.77
CA LYS A 59 9.36 -16.23 -22.85
C LYS A 59 9.58 -14.98 -22.00
N MET A 60 9.30 -13.81 -22.59
CA MET A 60 9.32 -12.51 -21.92
C MET A 60 7.89 -12.14 -21.50
N ILE A 61 7.67 -11.90 -20.20
CA ILE A 61 6.39 -11.45 -19.67
C ILE A 61 6.50 -9.98 -19.27
N LYS A 62 5.64 -9.13 -19.83
CA LYS A 62 5.53 -7.73 -19.42
C LYS A 62 4.63 -7.63 -18.19
N LEU A 63 5.22 -7.30 -17.04
CA LEU A 63 4.53 -7.14 -15.76
C LEU A 63 3.77 -5.81 -15.65
N ARG A 64 4.22 -4.77 -16.35
CA ARG A 64 3.63 -3.42 -16.30
C ARG A 64 2.10 -3.40 -16.43
N PRO A 65 1.46 -4.03 -17.45
CA PRO A 65 0.01 -3.99 -17.58
C PRO A 65 -0.71 -4.64 -16.40
N TYR A 66 -0.18 -5.73 -15.84
CA TYR A 66 -0.78 -6.42 -14.70
C TYR A 66 -0.68 -5.60 -13.41
N ALA A 67 0.49 -4.98 -13.17
CA ALA A 67 0.70 -4.10 -12.02
C ALA A 67 -0.21 -2.86 -12.09
N LEU A 68 -0.32 -2.22 -13.27
CA LEU A 68 -1.21 -1.09 -13.47
C LEU A 68 -2.67 -1.49 -13.29
N PHE A 69 -3.10 -2.61 -13.86
CA PHE A 69 -4.48 -3.10 -13.70
C PHE A 69 -4.84 -3.35 -12.24
N SER A 70 -3.94 -4.00 -11.49
CA SER A 70 -4.12 -4.25 -10.06
C SER A 70 -4.26 -2.95 -9.28
N LEU A 71 -3.35 -1.99 -9.46
CA LEU A 71 -3.38 -0.73 -8.73
C LEU A 71 -4.60 0.14 -9.08
N ILE A 72 -4.98 0.20 -10.36
CA ILE A 72 -6.19 0.93 -10.79
C ILE A 72 -7.42 0.30 -10.14
N THR A 73 -7.51 -1.02 -10.11
CA THR A 73 -8.61 -1.74 -9.44
C THR A 73 -8.68 -1.39 -7.96
N THR A 74 -7.54 -1.36 -7.27
CA THR A 74 -7.46 -0.94 -5.87
C THR A 74 -7.95 0.49 -5.68
N VAL A 75 -7.53 1.45 -6.51
CA VAL A 75 -8.01 2.84 -6.42
C VAL A 75 -9.52 2.91 -6.60
N VAL A 76 -10.09 2.19 -7.57
CA VAL A 76 -11.54 2.13 -7.79
C VAL A 76 -12.28 1.59 -6.56
N ILE A 77 -11.76 0.52 -5.94
CA ILE A 77 -12.34 -0.05 -4.72
C ILE A 77 -12.39 1.00 -3.60
N TYR A 78 -11.29 1.72 -3.35
CA TYR A 78 -11.21 2.74 -2.29
C TYR A 78 -12.10 3.97 -2.55
N LEU A 79 -12.41 4.26 -3.82
CA LEU A 79 -13.33 5.34 -4.20
C LEU A 79 -14.80 4.95 -3.98
N VAL A 80 -15.16 3.68 -4.17
CA VAL A 80 -16.55 3.20 -4.08
C VAL A 80 -16.92 2.73 -2.68
N PHE A 81 -16.03 1.99 -2.01
CA PHE A 81 -16.26 1.37 -0.69
C PHE A 81 -15.44 2.07 0.36
#